data_AF-A0A7W2L960-F1
#
_entry.id   AF-A0A7W2L960-F1
#
_cell.length_a   1.000
_cell.length_b   1.000
_cell.length_c   1.000
_cell.angle_alpha   90.00
_cell.angle_beta   90.00
_cell.angle_gamma   90.00
#
_symmetry.space_group_name_H-M   'P 1'
#
loop_
_entity.id
_entity.type
_entity.pdbx_description
1 polymer ?
#
loop_
_entity_poly.entity_id
_entity_poly.type
_entity_poly.pdbx_seq_one_letter_code
_entity_poly.pdbx_strand_id
1 'polypeptide(L)'
;MADQSCLLMPLQPQRARPRPNRPLPLDEYENYCDFPPDDLELEEVEFIWWVVASRISKKELRKRLNNAVASYSHSGCFHYAAVADQKGRGRYPRGVINTLYQVLKGRKLMGRSPETGIFYIQVDIWHLCIQAAFDWCPPKALTKRLRGMKIEYELGL
;
A
#
# COMPACT_ATOMS: atom_id res chain seq x y z
N MET A 1 17.44 9.81 -55.62
CA MET A 1 18.16 10.23 -54.40
C MET A 1 17.13 10.79 -53.45
N ALA A 2 16.72 10.03 -52.45
CA ALA A 2 15.69 10.41 -51.50
C ALA A 2 16.36 10.55 -50.13
N ASP A 3 16.38 11.79 -49.64
CA ASP A 3 16.97 12.19 -48.37
C ASP A 3 16.09 11.68 -47.21
N GLN A 4 16.65 10.76 -46.41
CA GLN A 4 16.01 10.23 -45.21
C GLN A 4 16.12 11.26 -44.09
N SER A 5 15.08 12.07 -43.95
CA SER A 5 14.88 12.87 -42.74
C SER A 5 14.52 11.93 -41.59
N CYS A 6 15.49 11.72 -40.70
CA CYS A 6 15.33 11.05 -39.41
C CYS A 6 14.20 11.73 -38.61
N LEU A 7 13.02 11.11 -38.61
CA LEU A 7 11.95 11.46 -37.67
C LEU A 7 12.39 11.05 -36.26
N LEU A 8 13.03 11.99 -35.56
CA LEU A 8 13.17 12.00 -34.11
C LEU A 8 11.77 11.89 -33.50
N MET A 9 11.37 10.68 -33.13
CA MET A 9 10.15 10.49 -32.35
C MET A 9 10.33 11.24 -31.03
N PRO A 10 9.39 12.11 -30.64
CA PRO A 10 9.43 12.71 -29.31
C PRO A 10 9.36 11.58 -28.30
N LEU A 11 10.39 11.48 -27.45
CA LEU A 11 10.37 10.72 -26.21
C LEU A 11 9.02 10.99 -25.54
N GLN A 12 8.14 9.99 -25.50
CA GLN A 12 6.89 10.12 -24.79
C GLN A 12 7.24 10.64 -23.39
N PRO A 13 6.66 11.78 -22.95
CA PRO A 13 6.85 12.19 -21.57
C PRO A 13 6.45 11.00 -20.70
N GLN A 14 7.32 10.62 -19.75
CA GLN A 14 7.01 9.58 -18.78
C GLN A 14 5.58 9.83 -18.31
N ARG A 15 4.65 8.91 -18.62
CA ARG A 15 3.26 9.03 -18.21
C ARG A 15 3.28 9.37 -16.73
N ALA A 16 2.76 10.54 -16.36
CA ALA A 16 2.53 10.89 -14.98
C ALA A 16 1.82 9.69 -14.35
N ARG A 17 2.42 9.10 -13.31
CA ARG A 17 1.78 8.00 -12.58
C ARG A 17 0.35 8.45 -12.30
N PRO A 18 -0.68 7.67 -12.67
CA PRO A 18 -2.04 8.06 -12.39
C PRO A 18 -2.10 8.32 -10.88
N ARG A 19 -2.27 9.57 -10.46
CA ARG A 19 -2.54 9.92 -9.07
C ARG A 19 -4.02 9.64 -8.87
N PRO A 20 -4.43 8.46 -8.39
CA PRO A 20 -5.82 8.12 -8.35
C PRO A 20 -6.38 8.64 -7.01
N ASN A 21 -7.25 9.64 -7.11
CA ASN A 21 -8.20 10.09 -6.08
C ASN A 21 -7.78 11.21 -5.12
N ARG A 22 -8.80 12.00 -4.78
CA ARG A 22 -8.82 13.05 -3.76
C ARG A 22 -8.03 12.61 -2.53
N PRO A 23 -7.14 13.46 -1.98
CA PRO A 23 -6.62 13.23 -0.64
C PRO A 23 -7.81 13.04 0.31
N LEU A 24 -7.63 12.18 1.31
CA LEU A 24 -8.56 12.13 2.43
C LEU A 24 -8.73 13.57 2.96
N PRO A 25 -9.89 13.92 3.55
CA PRO A 25 -10.09 15.22 4.20
C PRO A 25 -9.28 15.28 5.51
N LEU A 26 -7.97 15.08 5.39
CA LEU A 26 -6.91 14.98 6.39
C LEU A 26 -5.63 15.61 5.81
N ASP A 27 -5.78 16.44 4.77
CA ASP A 27 -4.72 17.17 4.08
C ASP A 27 -4.03 18.21 4.98
N GLU A 28 -4.65 18.52 6.12
CA GLU A 28 -4.06 19.32 7.20
C GLU A 28 -2.93 18.59 7.96
N TYR A 29 -2.83 17.26 7.83
CA TYR A 29 -1.78 16.46 8.48
C TYR A 29 -0.73 16.03 7.46
N GLU A 30 0.56 16.22 7.79
CA GLU A 30 1.69 15.90 6.90
C GLU A 30 1.63 14.46 6.37
N ASN A 31 1.24 13.51 7.23
CA ASN A 31 1.13 12.09 6.88
C ASN A 31 -0.30 11.64 6.59
N TYR A 32 -1.29 12.54 6.51
CA TYR A 32 -2.72 12.21 6.34
C TYR A 32 -3.26 11.26 7.43
N CYS A 33 -2.63 11.23 8.60
CA CYS A 33 -2.83 10.23 9.65
C CYS A 33 -2.56 8.77 9.21
N ASP A 34 -1.65 8.57 8.26
CA ASP A 34 -1.15 7.27 7.83
C ASP A 34 0.28 7.07 8.37
N PHE A 35 0.47 6.06 9.19
CA PHE A 35 1.71 5.85 9.92
C PHE A 35 2.45 4.65 9.30
N PRO A 36 3.42 4.87 8.38
CA PRO A 36 4.23 3.77 7.86
C PRO A 36 5.15 3.19 8.96
N PRO A 37 5.72 1.98 8.76
CA PRO A 37 6.83 1.49 9.57
C PRO A 37 8.03 2.44 9.54
N ASP A 38 8.84 2.46 10.60
CA ASP A 38 9.94 3.43 10.79
C ASP A 38 11.00 3.41 9.66
N ASP A 39 11.17 2.27 9.00
CA ASP A 39 12.14 2.04 7.92
C ASP A 39 11.62 2.44 6.52
N LEU A 40 10.31 2.70 6.39
CA LEU A 40 9.63 2.94 5.13
C LEU A 40 9.03 4.34 5.03
N GLU A 41 9.23 4.97 3.87
CA GLU A 41 8.49 6.19 3.52
C GLU A 41 7.07 5.86 3.05
N LEU A 42 6.15 6.82 3.19
CA LEU A 42 4.75 6.64 2.80
C LEU A 42 4.59 6.31 1.30
N GLU A 43 5.41 6.92 0.45
CA GLU A 43 5.50 6.66 -0.99
C GLU A 43 5.95 5.22 -1.29
N GLU A 44 6.79 4.64 -0.43
CA GLU A 44 7.26 3.28 -0.57
C GLU A 44 6.18 2.29 -0.18
N VAL A 45 5.45 2.55 0.91
CA VAL A 45 4.28 1.78 1.30
C VAL A 45 3.22 1.80 0.19
N GLU A 46 2.94 2.98 -0.37
CA GLU A 46 2.05 3.12 -1.53
C GLU A 46 2.53 2.25 -2.70
N PHE A 47 3.81 2.36 -3.05
CA PHE A 47 4.39 1.60 -4.15
C PHE A 47 4.28 0.09 -3.93
N ILE A 48 4.57 -0.41 -2.73
CA ILE A 48 4.44 -1.83 -2.34
C ILE A 48 3.02 -2.32 -2.60
N TRP A 49 2.00 -1.61 -2.13
CA TRP A 49 0.61 -2.00 -2.34
C TRP A 49 0.19 -1.99 -3.81
N TRP A 50 0.70 -1.04 -4.61
CA TRP A 50 0.48 -1.03 -6.06
C TRP A 50 1.15 -2.22 -6.76
N VAL A 51 2.37 -2.60 -6.36
CA VAL A 51 3.05 -3.79 -6.87
C VAL A 51 2.23 -5.05 -6.55
N VAL A 52 1.78 -5.19 -5.30
CA VAL A 52 0.92 -6.30 -4.87
C VAL A 52 -0.37 -6.36 -5.69
N ALA A 53 -1.08 -5.24 -5.83
CA ALA A 53 -2.34 -5.18 -6.57
C ALA A 53 -2.17 -5.54 -8.06
N SER A 54 -1.02 -5.23 -8.65
CA SER A 54 -0.74 -5.56 -10.06
C SER A 54 -0.43 -7.04 -10.31
N ARG A 55 -0.05 -7.80 -9.27
CA ARG A 55 0.48 -9.17 -9.42
C ARG A 55 -0.35 -10.24 -8.71
N ILE A 56 -1.07 -9.86 -7.66
CA ILE A 56 -1.78 -10.80 -6.80
C ILE A 56 -3.28 -10.65 -7.02
N SER A 57 -3.94 -11.75 -7.40
CA SER A 57 -5.40 -11.76 -7.53
C SER A 57 -6.08 -11.46 -6.18
N LYS A 58 -7.28 -10.87 -6.22
CA LYS A 58 -8.04 -10.58 -5.00
C LYS A 58 -8.25 -11.82 -4.10
N LYS A 59 -8.48 -12.99 -4.71
CA LYS A 59 -8.67 -14.27 -3.99
C LYS A 59 -7.40 -14.71 -3.27
N GLU A 60 -6.25 -14.52 -3.90
CA GLU A 60 -4.95 -14.84 -3.31
C GLU A 60 -4.56 -13.82 -2.23
N LEU A 61 -4.79 -12.52 -2.46
CA LEU A 61 -4.52 -11.45 -1.50
C LEU A 61 -5.29 -11.66 -0.19
N ARG A 62 -6.63 -11.72 -0.28
CA ARG A 62 -7.40 -12.86 0.25
C ARG A 62 -6.77 -13.70 1.36
N LYS A 63 -6.32 -14.85 0.88
CA LYS A 63 -5.70 -15.95 1.62
C LYS A 63 -4.43 -15.50 2.34
N ARG A 64 -3.53 -14.78 1.66
CA ARG A 64 -2.25 -14.35 2.24
C ARG A 64 -2.42 -13.40 3.41
N LEU A 65 -3.33 -12.44 3.31
CA LEU A 65 -3.67 -11.53 4.43
C LEU A 65 -4.24 -12.30 5.62
N ASN A 66 -5.17 -13.24 5.40
CA ASN A 66 -5.69 -14.07 6.48
C ASN A 66 -4.58 -14.84 7.20
N ASN A 67 -3.61 -15.38 6.45
CA ASN A 67 -2.46 -16.07 7.03
C ASN A 67 -1.56 -15.12 7.81
N ALA A 68 -1.25 -13.94 7.27
CA ALA A 68 -0.41 -12.95 7.92
C ALA A 68 -1.00 -12.50 9.28
N VAL A 69 -2.32 -12.34 9.36
CA VAL A 69 -2.99 -11.86 10.58
C VAL A 69 -3.46 -13.00 11.49
N ALA A 70 -3.21 -14.26 11.13
CA ALA A 70 -3.74 -15.42 11.86
C ALA A 70 -3.20 -15.49 13.30
N SER A 71 -1.90 -15.25 13.47
CA SER A 71 -1.19 -15.25 14.75
C SER A 71 -1.23 -13.92 15.48
N TYR A 72 -1.85 -12.89 14.90
CA TYR A 72 -1.91 -11.58 15.55
C TYR A 72 -2.77 -11.63 16.81
N SER A 73 -2.11 -11.52 17.96
CA SER A 73 -2.73 -11.25 19.25
C SER A 73 -2.63 -9.75 19.53
N HIS A 74 -3.77 -9.13 19.84
CA HIS A 74 -3.84 -7.70 20.13
C HIS A 74 -2.89 -7.30 21.27
N SER A 75 -2.02 -6.34 20.99
CA SER A 75 -0.99 -5.80 21.89
C SER A 75 -1.50 -4.75 22.87
N GLY A 76 -2.77 -4.31 22.75
CA GLY A 76 -3.30 -3.17 23.51
C GLY A 76 -2.94 -1.80 22.90
N CYS A 77 -2.35 -1.75 21.71
CA CYS A 77 -2.12 -0.50 20.98
C CYS A 77 -3.43 0.05 20.38
N PHE A 78 -3.74 1.31 20.70
CA PHE A 78 -4.97 2.01 20.26
C PHE A 78 -4.72 3.07 19.16
N HIS A 79 -3.57 3.02 18.48
CA HIS A 79 -3.29 3.91 17.36
C HIS A 79 -3.91 3.37 16.07
N TYR A 80 -4.47 4.27 15.26
CA TYR A 80 -5.14 3.94 14.01
C TYR A 80 -4.64 4.83 12.87
N ALA A 81 -4.39 4.20 11.71
CA ALA A 81 -4.05 4.86 10.47
C ALA A 81 -5.28 5.04 9.58
N ALA A 82 -5.44 6.23 8.98
CA ALA A 82 -6.50 6.53 8.03
C ALA A 82 -6.07 6.16 6.60
N VAL A 83 -6.69 5.12 6.01
CA VAL A 83 -6.18 4.52 4.76
C VAL A 83 -7.06 4.73 3.54
N ALA A 84 -8.35 5.04 3.72
CA ALA A 84 -9.27 5.28 2.60
C ALA A 84 -10.58 5.94 3.01
N ASP A 85 -11.26 6.57 2.04
CA ASP A 85 -12.59 7.16 2.20
C ASP A 85 -13.69 6.08 2.23
N GLN A 86 -14.94 6.51 2.43
CA GLN A 86 -16.11 5.62 2.46
C GLN A 86 -16.31 4.72 1.23
N LYS A 87 -15.73 5.08 0.07
CA LYS A 87 -15.80 4.29 -1.16
C LYS A 87 -14.56 3.39 -1.34
N GLY A 88 -13.62 3.42 -0.41
CA GLY A 88 -12.34 2.73 -0.49
C GLY A 88 -11.34 3.44 -1.41
N ARG A 89 -11.52 4.75 -1.63
CA ARG A 89 -10.61 5.59 -2.42
C ARG A 89 -9.62 6.28 -1.50
N GLY A 90 -8.41 6.48 -1.99
CA GLY A 90 -7.31 7.12 -1.27
C GLY A 90 -6.02 6.83 -2.01
N ARG A 91 -4.91 6.82 -1.27
CA ARG A 91 -3.56 6.55 -1.79
C ARG A 91 -3.40 5.12 -2.32
N TYR A 92 -4.02 4.16 -1.66
CA TYR A 92 -3.84 2.74 -1.96
C TYR A 92 -4.87 2.19 -2.96
N PRO A 93 -4.54 1.08 -3.65
CA PRO A 93 -5.48 0.42 -4.55
C PRO A 93 -6.79 0.06 -3.84
N ARG A 94 -7.92 0.52 -4.37
CA ARG A 94 -9.26 0.24 -3.83
C ARG A 94 -9.52 -1.26 -3.60
N GLY A 95 -9.01 -2.11 -4.49
CA GLY A 95 -9.11 -3.57 -4.36
C GLY A 95 -8.40 -4.12 -3.13
N VAL A 96 -7.25 -3.54 -2.77
CA VAL A 96 -6.47 -3.88 -1.56
C VAL A 96 -7.24 -3.45 -0.33
N ILE A 97 -7.66 -2.18 -0.24
CA ILE A 97 -8.40 -1.64 0.91
C ILE A 97 -9.65 -2.44 1.21
N ASN A 98 -10.46 -2.73 0.18
CA ASN A 98 -11.67 -3.53 0.35
C ASN A 98 -11.36 -4.95 0.83
N THR A 99 -10.21 -5.51 0.44
CA THR A 99 -9.80 -6.86 0.84
C THR A 99 -9.31 -6.86 2.29
N LEU A 100 -8.50 -5.88 2.69
CA LEU A 100 -8.10 -5.66 4.08
C LEU A 100 -9.33 -5.51 4.98
N TYR A 101 -10.29 -4.67 4.61
CA TYR A 101 -11.51 -4.48 5.38
C TYR A 101 -12.28 -5.80 5.56
N GLN A 102 -12.39 -6.62 4.51
CA GLN A 102 -13.06 -7.92 4.61
C GLN A 102 -12.35 -8.89 5.55
N VAL A 103 -11.01 -8.87 5.59
CA VAL A 103 -10.20 -9.74 6.45
C VAL A 103 -10.22 -9.26 7.91
N LEU A 104 -10.16 -7.95 8.13
CA LEU A 104 -9.88 -7.36 9.43
C LEU A 104 -11.13 -6.95 10.22
N LYS A 105 -12.25 -6.63 9.55
CA LYS A 105 -13.47 -6.13 10.22
C LYS A 105 -14.01 -7.08 11.29
N GLY A 106 -13.95 -8.40 11.05
CA GLY A 106 -14.46 -9.42 11.98
C GLY A 106 -13.62 -9.50 13.26
N ARG A 107 -12.37 -9.03 13.21
CA ARG A 107 -11.43 -8.98 14.33
C ARG A 107 -11.39 -7.61 14.99
N LYS A 108 -12.19 -6.64 14.54
CA LYS A 108 -12.17 -5.23 14.98
C LYS A 108 -10.82 -4.53 14.81
N LEU A 109 -9.98 -5.01 13.88
CA LEU A 109 -8.65 -4.44 13.57
C LEU A 109 -8.70 -3.38 12.46
N MET A 110 -9.83 -3.29 11.76
CA MET A 110 -10.12 -2.24 10.80
C MET A 110 -11.59 -1.85 10.93
N GLY A 111 -11.85 -0.56 11.02
CA GLY A 111 -13.17 0.02 11.22
C GLY A 111 -13.47 1.10 10.18
N ARG A 112 -14.72 1.56 10.19
CA ARG A 112 -15.16 2.72 9.40
C ARG A 112 -15.77 3.73 10.37
N SER A 113 -15.29 4.97 10.35
CA SER A 113 -15.87 6.05 11.15
C SER A 113 -17.34 6.25 10.74
N PRO A 114 -18.30 6.26 11.68
CA PRO A 114 -19.70 6.55 11.37
C PRO A 114 -19.91 7.97 10.82
N GLU A 115 -19.10 8.92 11.27
CA GLU A 115 -19.26 10.35 10.97
C GLU A 115 -18.66 10.70 9.61
N THR A 116 -17.41 10.29 9.39
CA THR A 116 -16.65 10.67 8.18
C THR A 116 -16.67 9.59 7.11
N GLY A 117 -17.04 8.35 7.48
CA GLY A 117 -16.98 7.20 6.60
C GLY A 117 -15.56 6.74 6.26
N ILE A 118 -14.52 7.33 6.87
CA ILE A 118 -13.11 6.97 6.64
C ILE A 118 -12.81 5.59 7.23
N PHE A 119 -12.04 4.80 6.49
CA PHE A 119 -11.49 3.54 6.94
C PHE A 119 -10.23 3.77 7.78
N TYR A 120 -10.28 3.23 8.99
CA TYR A 120 -9.17 3.24 9.94
C TYR A 120 -8.69 1.81 10.17
N ILE A 121 -7.38 1.61 10.15
CA ILE A 121 -6.72 0.33 10.44
C ILE A 121 -5.83 0.51 11.66
N GLN A 122 -5.79 -0.47 12.57
CA GLN A 122 -4.88 -0.39 13.71
C GLN A 122 -3.42 -0.36 13.20
N VAL A 123 -2.57 0.50 13.78
CA VAL A 123 -1.20 0.71 13.26
C VAL A 123 -0.36 -0.57 13.28
N ASP A 124 -0.36 -1.35 14.37
CA ASP A 124 0.43 -2.58 14.43
C ASP A 124 0.01 -3.61 13.36
N ILE A 125 -1.30 -3.76 13.13
CA ILE A 125 -1.78 -4.66 12.06
C ILE A 125 -1.44 -4.10 10.69
N TRP A 126 -1.43 -2.78 10.55
CA TRP A 126 -1.08 -2.11 9.31
C TRP A 126 0.38 -2.38 8.96
N HIS A 127 1.29 -2.18 9.90
CA HIS A 127 2.71 -2.49 9.76
C HIS A 127 2.94 -3.96 9.43
N LEU A 128 2.27 -4.89 10.14
CA LEU A 128 2.35 -6.32 9.85
C LEU A 128 1.92 -6.63 8.41
N CYS A 129 0.84 -6.01 7.93
CA CYS A 129 0.35 -6.21 6.57
C CYS A 129 1.29 -5.59 5.53
N ILE A 130 1.91 -4.45 5.82
CA ILE A 130 2.92 -3.81 4.96
C ILE A 130 4.14 -4.71 4.83
N GLN A 131 4.67 -5.22 5.94
CA GLN A 131 5.82 -6.12 5.93
C GLN A 131 5.52 -7.40 5.12
N ALA A 132 4.37 -8.03 5.37
CA ALA A 132 3.98 -9.21 4.61
C ALA A 132 3.80 -8.89 3.11
N ALA A 133 3.21 -7.74 2.77
CA ALA A 133 3.06 -7.28 1.39
C ALA A 133 4.42 -7.05 0.71
N PHE A 134 5.39 -6.52 1.45
CA PHE A 134 6.76 -6.32 1.00
C PHE A 134 7.47 -7.65 0.72
N ASP A 135 7.27 -8.66 1.58
CA ASP A 135 7.79 -10.02 1.37
C ASP A 135 7.22 -10.66 0.11
N TRP A 136 5.96 -10.42 -0.21
CA TRP A 136 5.33 -10.95 -1.43
C TRP A 136 5.80 -10.27 -2.71
N CYS A 137 6.41 -9.08 -2.61
CA CYS A 137 6.91 -8.37 -3.78
C CYS A 137 8.16 -9.06 -4.35
N PRO A 138 8.18 -9.40 -5.64
CA PRO A 138 9.39 -9.95 -6.25
C PRO A 138 10.47 -8.86 -6.33
N PRO A 139 11.76 -9.16 -6.03
CA PRO A 139 12.82 -8.15 -6.01
C PRO A 139 12.90 -7.32 -7.29
N LYS A 140 12.73 -7.94 -8.46
CA LYS A 140 12.77 -7.27 -9.77
C LYS A 140 11.69 -6.19 -9.95
N ALA A 141 10.60 -6.23 -9.18
CA ALA A 141 9.53 -5.24 -9.23
C ALA A 141 9.72 -4.08 -8.23
N LEU A 142 10.70 -4.17 -7.34
CA LEU A 142 10.99 -3.17 -6.31
C LEU A 142 11.97 -2.10 -6.82
N THR A 143 11.95 -0.92 -6.20
CA THR A 143 12.94 0.15 -6.44
C THR A 143 14.33 -0.28 -5.95
N LYS A 144 15.38 0.47 -6.33
CA LYS A 144 16.75 0.13 -5.89
C LYS A 144 16.88 0.10 -4.36
N ARG A 145 16.31 1.09 -3.66
CA ARG A 145 16.31 1.17 -2.19
C ARG A 145 15.57 -0.03 -1.57
N LEU A 146 14.33 -0.25 -1.98
CA LEU A 146 13.52 -1.36 -1.47
C LEU A 146 14.12 -2.73 -1.78
N ARG A 147 14.82 -2.90 -2.90
CA ARG A 147 15.61 -4.12 -3.13
C ARG A 147 16.77 -4.28 -2.14
N GLY A 148 17.46 -3.19 -1.82
CA GLY A 148 18.52 -3.18 -0.81
C GLY A 148 17.98 -3.59 0.55
N MET A 149 16.90 -2.95 1.01
CA MET A 149 16.25 -3.28 2.28
C MET A 149 15.79 -4.74 2.34
N LYS A 150 15.27 -5.28 1.24
CA LYS A 150 14.86 -6.69 1.20
C LYS A 150 16.04 -7.64 1.40
N ILE A 151 17.20 -7.32 0.82
CA ILE A 151 18.43 -8.09 1.03
C ILE A 151 18.91 -7.95 2.48
N GLU A 152 18.86 -6.75 3.05
CA GLU A 152 19.22 -6.50 4.46
C GLU A 152 18.36 -7.36 5.40
N TYR A 153 17.04 -7.38 5.21
CA TYR A 153 16.14 -8.25 5.96
C TYR A 153 16.42 -9.74 5.78
N GLU A 154 16.71 -10.19 4.56
CA GLU A 154 17.09 -11.58 4.28
C GLU A 154 18.42 -11.98 4.96
N LEU A 155 19.31 -11.01 5.21
CA LEU A 155 20.58 -11.19 5.90
C LEU A 155 20.48 -10.95 7.43
N GLY A 156 19.35 -10.48 7.94
CA GLY A 156 19.14 -10.17 9.35
C GLY A 156 19.95 -8.95 9.84
N LEU A 157 20.18 -7.98 8.94
CA LEU A 157 20.93 -6.75 9.19
C LEU A 157 20.02 -5.56 9.52
#